data_AF-W1Y549-F1
#
_entry.id   AF-W1Y549-F1
#
_cell.length_a   1.000
_cell.length_b   1.000
_cell.length_c   1.000
_cell.angle_alpha   90.00
_cell.angle_beta   90.00
_cell.angle_gamma   90.00
#
_symmetry.space_group_name_H-M   'P 1'
#
loop_
_entity.id
_entity.type
_entity.pdbx_description
1 polymer ?
#
loop_
_entity_poly.entity_id
_entity_poly.type
_entity_poly.pdbx_seq_one_letter_code
_entity_poly.pdbx_strand_id
1 'polypeptide(L)' 'MITIQKDELMARIEEEILTQIKRYDTIIIHRHQRPDPDAYGSQLGLKAILQASFPKKKIYA' A
#
# COMPACT_ATOMS: atom_id res chain seq x y z
N MET A 1 -7.54 3.43 35.61
CA MET A 1 -7.57 2.55 34.42
C MET A 1 -7.67 3.46 33.21
N ILE A 2 -6.54 4.06 32.84
CA ILE A 2 -6.46 4.98 31.70
C ILE A 2 -6.26 4.06 30.50
N THR A 3 -7.33 3.76 29.77
CA THR A 3 -7.19 3.22 28.41
C THR A 3 -6.43 4.26 27.63
N ILE A 4 -5.18 3.90 27.37
CA ILE A 4 -4.14 4.69 26.75
C ILE A 4 -4.69 5.36 25.49
N GLN A 5 -4.49 6.67 25.43
CA GLN A 5 -4.49 7.48 24.21
C GLN A 5 -3.47 6.88 23.22
N LYS A 6 -3.84 5.80 22.52
CA LYS A 6 -3.07 5.23 21.40
C LYS A 6 -3.75 5.49 20.06
N ASP A 7 -4.99 5.97 20.08
CA ASP A 7 -5.77 6.33 18.88
C ASP A 7 -5.75 7.83 18.58
N GLU A 8 -5.14 8.64 19.46
CA GLU A 8 -4.93 10.06 19.23
C GLU A 8 -3.45 10.32 19.00
N LEU A 9 -3.16 10.96 17.86
CA LEU A 9 -1.92 11.65 17.50
C LEU A 9 -1.03 10.88 16.50
N MET A 10 -1.30 11.19 15.22
CA MET A 10 -0.57 10.90 13.99
C MET A 10 -1.02 9.64 13.24
N ALA A 11 -2.17 9.74 12.56
CA ALA A 11 -2.40 8.95 11.35
C ALA A 11 -1.30 9.33 10.36
N ARG A 12 -0.22 8.54 10.38
CA ARG A 12 0.87 8.67 9.43
C ARG A 12 0.31 8.37 8.05
N ILE A 13 0.76 9.08 7.01
CA ILE A 13 0.31 8.88 5.62
C ILE A 13 0.38 7.39 5.24
N GLU A 14 1.37 6.68 5.77
CA GLU A 14 1.55 5.24 5.63
C GLU A 14 0.36 4.41 6.16
N GLU A 15 -0.22 4.78 7.30
CA GLU A 15 -1.39 4.11 7.90
C GLU A 15 -2.66 4.36 7.11
N GLU A 16 -2.83 5.59 6.60
CA GLU A 16 -3.96 5.94 5.73
C GLU A 16 -3.89 5.16 4.41
N ILE A 17 -2.72 5.09 3.78
CA ILE A 17 -2.48 4.28 2.59
C ILE A 17 -2.78 2.81 2.87
N LEU A 18 -2.28 2.26 3.98
CA LEU A 18 -2.54 0.87 4.36
C LEU A 18 -4.04 0.61 4.58
N THR A 19 -4.76 1.57 5.16
CA THR A 19 -6.21 1.49 5.36
C THR A 19 -6.94 1.44 4.02
N GLN A 20 -6.55 2.28 3.05
CA GLN A 20 -7.13 2.21 1.71
C GLN A 20 -6.81 0.89 1.00
N ILE A 21 -5.56 0.40 1.09
CA ILE A 21 -5.14 -0.89 0.52
C ILE A 21 -5.99 -2.05 1.08
N LYS A 22 -6.30 -2.03 2.39
CA LYS A 22 -7.17 -3.05 3.00
C LYS A 22 -8.61 -2.95 2.49
N ARG A 23 -9.12 -1.73 2.29
CA ARG A 23 -10.51 -1.45 1.91
C ARG A 23 -10.88 -1.94 0.51
N TYR A 24 -9.96 -1.83 -0.47
CA TYR A 24 -10.27 -2.17 -1.86
C TYR A 24 -9.75 -3.56 -2.26
N ASP A 25 -10.53 -4.30 -3.04
CA ASP A 25 -10.13 -5.63 -3.51
C ASP A 25 -9.32 -5.62 -4.80
N THR A 26 -9.41 -4.53 -5.57
CA THR A 26 -8.62 -4.34 -6.79
C THR A 26 -7.74 -3.12 -6.64
N ILE A 27 -6.44 -3.29 -6.89
CA ILE A 27 -5.42 -2.25 -6.79
C ILE A 27 -4.62 -2.23 -8.09
N ILE A 28 -4.46 -1.04 -8.68
CA ILE A 28 -3.68 -0.84 -9.90
C ILE A 28 -2.59 0.17 -9.59
N ILE A 29 -1.33 -0.22 -9.79
CA ILE A 29 -0.16 0.61 -9.49
C ILE A 29 0.36 1.16 -10.80
N HIS A 30 0.34 2.48 -10.95
CA HIS A 30 0.87 3.15 -12.14
C HIS A 30 2.29 3.68 -11.91
N ARG A 31 3.02 3.90 -12.99
CA ARG A 31 4.32 4.58 -13.02
C ARG A 31 4.34 5.64 -14.12
N HIS A 32 5.33 6.53 -14.10
CA HIS A 32 5.47 7.57 -15.13
C HIS A 32 5.92 7.00 -16.48
N GLN A 33 5.76 7.79 -17.54
CA GLN A 33 6.29 7.47 -18.87
C GLN A 33 7.82 7.52 -18.86
N ARG A 34 8.46 6.69 -19.70
CA ARG A 34 9.93 6.50 -19.73
C ARG A 34 10.49 6.17 -18.33
N PRO A 35 10.05 5.03 -17.75
CA PRO A 35 10.45 4.62 -16.41
C PRO A 35 11.95 4.33 -16.34
N ASP A 36 12.57 4.74 -15.24
CA ASP A 36 13.90 4.30 -14.84
C ASP A 36 13.83 2.96 -14.08
N PRO A 37 14.98 2.34 -13.75
CA PRO A 37 14.98 1.08 -12.99
C PRO A 37 14.28 1.19 -11.63
N ASP A 38 14.26 2.35 -10.99
CA ASP A 38 13.60 2.56 -9.71
C ASP A 38 12.07 2.56 -9.85
N ALA A 39 11.52 3.21 -10.88
CA ALA A 39 10.09 3.17 -11.17
C ALA A 39 9.58 1.74 -11.40
N TYR A 40 10.40 0.89 -12.04
CA TYR A 40 10.10 -0.55 -12.13
C TYR A 40 10.22 -1.26 -10.78
N GLY A 41 11.29 -1.00 -10.03
CA GLY A 41 11.55 -1.61 -8.73
C GLY A 41 10.45 -1.31 -7.72
N SER A 42 10.09 -0.03 -7.58
CA SER A 42 9.04 0.45 -6.68
C SER A 42 7.67 -0.13 -7.07
N GLN A 43 7.33 -0.15 -8.37
CA GLN A 43 6.04 -0.65 -8.83
C GLN A 43 5.91 -2.18 -8.66
N LEU A 44 6.89 -2.94 -9.14
CA LEU A 44 6.87 -4.41 -9.08
C LEU A 44 7.09 -4.91 -7.66
N GLY A 45 7.93 -4.22 -6.87
CA GLY A 45 8.17 -4.52 -5.47
C GLY A 45 6.92 -4.36 -4.63
N LEU A 46 6.22 -3.22 -4.76
CA LEU A 46 4.97 -3.01 -4.05
C LEU A 46 3.90 -4.03 -4.48
N LYS A 47 3.78 -4.31 -5.79
CA LYS A 47 2.87 -5.35 -6.29
C LYS A 47 3.15 -6.71 -5.63
N ALA A 48 4.41 -7.15 -5.61
CA ALA A 48 4.79 -8.44 -5.06
C ALA A 48 4.49 -8.54 -3.55
N ILE A 49 4.81 -7.48 -2.79
CA ILE A 49 4.53 -7.42 -1.34
C ILE A 49 3.02 -7.50 -1.08
N LEU A 50 2.22 -6.77 -1.84
CA LEU A 50 0.77 -6.76 -1.65
C LEU A 50 0.13 -8.08 -2.10
N GLN A 51 0.63 -8.73 -3.16
CA GLN A 51 0.15 -10.05 -3.59
C GLN A 51 0.45 -11.12 -2.54
N ALA A 52 1.65 -11.07 -1.93
CA ALA A 52 2.02 -11.99 -0.85
C ALA A 52 1.20 -11.74 0.43
N SER A 53 0.94 -10.47 0.76
CA SER A 53 0.21 -10.08 1.97
C SER A 53 -1.31 -10.26 1.85
N PHE A 54 -1.86 -10.09 0.65
CA PHE A 54 -3.31 -10.14 0.38
C PHE A 54 -3.61 -11.05 -0.84
N PRO A 55 -3.44 -12.37 -0.73
CA PRO A 55 -3.48 -13.31 -1.87
C PRO A 55 -4.83 -13.37 -2.60
N LYS A 56 -5.92 -12.89 -1.97
CA LYS A 56 -7.26 -12.84 -2.57
C LYS A 56 -7.52 -11.56 -3.36
N LYS A 57 -6.70 -10.51 -3.17
CA LYS A 57 -6.87 -9.23 -3.86
C LYS A 57 -6.29 -9.28 -5.27
N LYS A 58 -6.87 -8.50 -6.18
CA LYS A 58 -6.42 -8.38 -7.57
C LYS A 58 -5.47 -7.19 -7.70
N ILE A 59 -4.21 -7.46 -8.01
CA ILE A 59 -3.16 -6.43 -8.04
C ILE A 59 -2.47 -6.39 -9.40
N TYR A 60 -2.50 -5.22 -10.03
CA TYR A 60 -1.99 -4.98 -11.38
C TYR A 60 -0.91 -3.87 -11.38
N ALA A 61 0.00 -3.94 -12.36
CA ALA A 61 1.12 -3.03 -12.57
C ALA A 61 1.43 -2.92 -14.07
#